data_AF-A0A518JUE3-F1
#
_entry.id   AF-A0A518JUE3-F1
#
_cell.length_a   1.000
_cell.length_b   1.000
_cell.length_c   1.000
_cell.angle_alpha   90.00
_cell.angle_beta   90.00
_cell.angle_gamma   90.00
#
_symmetry.space_group_name_H-M   'P 1'
#
loop_
_entity.id
_entity.type
_entity.pdbx_description
1 polymer ?
#
loop_
_entity_poly.entity_id
_entity_poly.type
_entity_poly.pdbx_seq_one_letter_code
_entity_poly.pdbx_strand_id
1 'polypeptide(L)'
;MRTDRPQRCKPSCRKGSIVVLVAITLPVLFILAALAINASYMQMTRTELFIATDAATRAAGRTFSELQDVDDAKTAAKATAAKNMVAGESLQLRTGDDDNEIEFGMTSNDGTYSRFQFTKVATASVSDGSSKANAVRVLGRRDSGSLGGTIQTLFPKFLTTDTFSPTQTSVAMQVDRDISLVLDRSGSMDYLTITWPSGKSPYYTSTIIAGVAAGYIYSNRGSYYYSSGVTSEMYEQWAWEEYYELGPYPQTPWKSLVAAVDGFLDVLDETHPEEHVSIASYASNATLDLYLEDDYDEVRDELDTLYPSGSTAIGMGMQKGIEALLHASARPYAAKTMVVMTDGMHNYGIDPVTVATSLVATYNLTIHTVTFGSGADKTRMQNVATIGGGSHYHADDGTALKDVFEEIANNLPVLLTE
;
A
#
# COMPACT_ATOMS: atom_id res chain seq x y z
N MET A 1 -81.80 81.34 -7.95
CA MET A 1 -81.11 80.18 -7.35
C MET A 1 -80.26 79.51 -8.41
N ARG A 2 -78.92 79.69 -8.34
CA ARG A 2 -77.96 78.99 -9.19
C ARG A 2 -77.03 78.27 -8.23
N THR A 3 -77.17 76.96 -8.11
CA THR A 3 -76.42 76.13 -7.18
C THR A 3 -75.12 75.68 -7.84
N ASP A 4 -74.00 76.15 -7.29
CA ASP A 4 -72.66 75.68 -7.65
C ASP A 4 -72.52 74.19 -7.33
N ARG A 5 -72.09 73.41 -8.31
CA ARG A 5 -71.72 71.99 -8.13
C ARG A 5 -70.21 71.90 -7.86
N PRO A 6 -69.76 71.03 -6.95
CA PRO A 6 -68.34 70.89 -6.64
C PRO A 6 -67.59 70.14 -7.77
N GLN A 7 -66.44 70.68 -8.19
CA GLN A 7 -65.52 70.00 -9.11
C GLN A 7 -64.88 68.79 -8.43
N ARG A 8 -65.08 67.59 -8.99
CA ARG A 8 -64.32 66.38 -8.61
C ARG A 8 -62.91 66.45 -9.18
N CYS A 9 -61.89 66.37 -8.32
CA CYS A 9 -60.50 66.16 -8.74
C CYS A 9 -60.36 64.82 -9.49
N LYS A 10 -59.73 64.84 -10.66
CA LYS A 10 -59.36 63.62 -11.39
C LYS A 10 -58.26 62.88 -10.63
N PRO A 11 -58.36 61.56 -10.41
CA PRO A 11 -57.26 60.78 -9.84
C PRO A 11 -56.09 60.77 -10.83
N SER A 12 -54.89 61.12 -10.38
CA SER A 12 -53.69 61.03 -11.24
C SER A 12 -53.46 59.57 -11.59
N CYS A 13 -53.57 59.23 -12.87
CA CYS A 13 -53.24 57.90 -13.37
C CYS A 13 -51.71 57.72 -13.33
N ARG A 14 -51.18 57.31 -12.18
CA ARG A 14 -49.81 56.75 -12.09
C ARG A 14 -49.85 55.32 -12.62
N LYS A 15 -49.89 55.14 -13.93
CA LYS A 15 -49.86 53.81 -14.56
C LYS A 15 -49.04 53.87 -15.84
N GLY A 16 -47.84 53.31 -15.81
CA GLY A 16 -47.02 53.12 -17.02
C GLY A 16 -45.57 52.76 -16.74
N SER A 17 -44.90 53.46 -15.81
CA SER A 17 -43.46 53.27 -15.55
C SER A 17 -43.10 51.87 -15.05
N ILE A 18 -43.94 51.28 -14.20
CA ILE A 18 -43.74 49.91 -13.69
C ILE A 18 -43.86 48.86 -14.80
N VAL A 19 -44.78 49.05 -15.76
CA VAL A 19 -44.96 48.10 -16.87
C VAL A 19 -43.75 48.14 -17.81
N VAL A 20 -43.22 49.33 -18.07
CA VAL A 20 -41.99 49.49 -18.87
C VAL A 20 -40.78 48.88 -18.15
N LEU A 21 -40.67 49.06 -16.84
CA LEU A 21 -39.61 48.45 -16.05
C LEU A 21 -39.69 46.92 -16.09
N VAL A 22 -40.88 46.35 -15.84
CA VAL A 22 -41.11 44.89 -15.88
C VAL A 22 -40.84 44.31 -17.27
N ALA A 23 -41.25 45.02 -18.34
CA ALA A 23 -41.02 44.58 -19.72
C ALA A 23 -39.53 44.47 -20.07
N ILE A 24 -38.65 45.21 -19.37
CA ILE A 24 -37.19 45.15 -19.57
C ILE A 24 -36.54 44.19 -18.58
N THR A 25 -36.93 44.23 -17.29
CA THR A 25 -36.27 43.44 -16.25
C THR A 25 -36.57 41.95 -16.35
N LEU A 26 -37.77 41.57 -16.77
CA LEU A 26 -38.17 40.16 -16.87
C LEU A 26 -37.36 39.39 -17.95
N PRO A 27 -37.19 39.89 -19.18
CA PRO A 27 -36.28 39.27 -20.16
C PRO A 27 -34.83 39.20 -19.67
N VAL A 28 -34.33 40.25 -19.01
CA VAL A 28 -32.96 40.24 -18.46
C VAL A 28 -32.81 39.15 -17.40
N LEU A 29 -33.80 38.98 -16.53
CA LEU A 29 -33.79 37.94 -15.49
C LEU A 29 -33.82 36.54 -16.11
N PHE A 30 -34.56 36.32 -17.20
CA PHE A 30 -34.54 35.06 -17.95
C PHE A 30 -33.20 34.78 -18.61
N ILE A 31 -32.54 35.79 -19.18
CA ILE A 31 -31.19 35.64 -19.76
C ILE A 31 -30.18 35.26 -18.67
N LEU A 32 -30.23 35.94 -17.51
CA LEU A 32 -29.36 35.62 -16.39
C LEU A 32 -29.62 34.21 -15.84
N ALA A 33 -30.88 33.79 -15.74
CA ALA A 33 -31.24 32.45 -15.32
C ALA A 33 -30.74 31.38 -16.32
N ALA A 34 -30.91 31.61 -17.63
CA ALA A 34 -30.41 30.70 -18.66
C ALA A 34 -28.88 30.56 -18.60
N LEU A 35 -28.16 31.68 -18.40
CA LEU A 35 -26.71 31.68 -18.23
C LEU A 35 -26.28 30.93 -16.97
N ALA A 36 -26.97 31.13 -15.84
CA ALA A 36 -26.71 30.40 -14.61
C ALA A 36 -26.94 28.89 -14.76
N ILE A 37 -28.06 28.48 -15.38
CA ILE A 37 -28.38 27.07 -15.62
C ILE A 37 -27.35 26.41 -16.54
N ASN A 38 -26.97 27.07 -17.64
CA ASN A 38 -25.92 26.55 -18.52
C ASN A 38 -24.58 26.43 -17.79
N ALA A 39 -24.21 27.42 -16.95
CA ALA A 39 -22.99 27.36 -16.15
C ALA A 39 -23.00 26.17 -15.17
N SER A 40 -24.12 25.96 -14.46
CA SER A 40 -24.29 24.81 -13.57
C SER A 40 -24.21 23.48 -14.32
N TYR A 41 -24.85 23.38 -15.49
CA TYR A 41 -24.80 22.18 -16.33
C TYR A 41 -23.39 21.86 -16.83
N MET A 42 -22.64 22.88 -17.26
CA MET A 42 -21.24 22.71 -17.67
C MET A 42 -20.35 22.22 -16.51
N GLN A 43 -20.55 22.74 -15.29
CA GLN A 43 -19.78 22.30 -14.12
C GLN A 43 -20.15 20.87 -13.70
N MET A 44 -21.44 20.53 -13.69
CA MET A 44 -21.90 19.16 -13.45
C MET A 44 -21.27 18.18 -14.45
N THR A 45 -21.31 18.52 -15.74
CA THR A 45 -20.71 17.71 -16.81
C THR A 45 -19.19 17.53 -16.64
N ARG A 46 -18.47 18.57 -16.20
CA ARG A 46 -17.03 18.46 -15.91
C ARG A 46 -16.76 17.51 -14.75
N THR A 47 -17.56 17.58 -13.70
CA THR A 47 -17.45 16.66 -12.56
C THR A 47 -17.77 15.22 -12.97
N GLU A 48 -18.81 15.00 -13.77
CA GLU A 48 -19.15 13.69 -14.32
C GLU A 48 -18.00 13.13 -15.17
N LEU A 49 -17.41 13.95 -16.06
CA LEU A 49 -16.27 13.54 -16.86
C LEU A 49 -15.05 13.21 -15.99
N PHE A 50 -14.81 13.98 -14.93
CA PHE A 50 -13.75 13.71 -13.97
C PHE A 50 -13.91 12.35 -13.29
N ILE A 51 -15.08 12.08 -12.73
CA ILE A 51 -15.37 10.81 -12.05
C ILE A 51 -15.27 9.64 -13.03
N ALA A 52 -15.82 9.77 -14.24
CA ALA A 52 -15.77 8.73 -15.26
C ALA A 52 -14.33 8.42 -15.71
N THR A 53 -13.50 9.45 -15.88
CA THR A 53 -12.10 9.32 -16.31
C THR A 53 -11.24 8.73 -15.19
N ASP A 54 -11.37 9.20 -13.95
CA ASP A 54 -10.64 8.65 -12.79
C ASP A 54 -11.00 7.18 -12.56
N ALA A 55 -12.29 6.84 -12.58
CA ALA A 55 -12.73 5.45 -12.44
C ALA A 55 -12.16 4.55 -13.56
N ALA A 56 -12.17 5.00 -14.81
CA ALA A 56 -11.58 4.27 -15.92
C ALA A 56 -10.07 4.09 -15.77
N THR A 57 -9.36 5.13 -15.35
CA THR A 57 -7.90 5.11 -15.12
C THR A 57 -7.53 4.15 -14.00
N ARG A 58 -8.28 4.15 -12.90
CA ARG A 58 -8.09 3.22 -11.77
C ARG A 58 -8.30 1.78 -12.18
N ALA A 59 -9.35 1.49 -12.94
CA ALA A 59 -9.59 0.16 -13.46
C ALA A 59 -8.45 -0.29 -14.39
N ALA A 60 -8.01 0.61 -15.28
CA ALA A 60 -6.88 0.35 -16.17
C ALA A 60 -5.60 0.04 -15.39
N GLY A 61 -5.23 0.92 -14.45
CA GLY A 61 -4.02 0.77 -13.64
C GLY A 61 -4.05 -0.47 -12.76
N ARG A 62 -5.22 -0.82 -12.19
CA ARG A 62 -5.40 -2.07 -11.44
C ARG A 62 -5.22 -3.30 -12.33
N THR A 63 -5.93 -3.39 -13.45
CA THR A 63 -5.83 -4.53 -14.36
C THR A 63 -4.43 -4.64 -14.97
N PHE A 64 -3.80 -3.51 -15.29
CA PHE A 64 -2.42 -3.48 -15.74
C PHE A 64 -1.46 -3.98 -14.66
N SER A 65 -1.64 -3.55 -13.40
CA SER A 65 -0.85 -4.03 -12.27
C SER A 65 -1.04 -5.52 -12.00
N GLU A 66 -2.27 -6.04 -12.16
CA GLU A 66 -2.61 -7.45 -11.92
C GLU A 66 -2.19 -8.39 -13.05
N LEU A 67 -2.29 -7.98 -14.32
CA LEU A 67 -2.11 -8.88 -15.47
C LEU A 67 -0.89 -8.55 -16.33
N GLN A 68 -0.29 -7.36 -16.17
CA GLN A 68 0.81 -6.83 -16.99
C GLN A 68 0.53 -6.86 -18.51
N ASP A 69 -0.75 -6.96 -18.88
CA ASP A 69 -1.21 -7.00 -20.26
C ASP A 69 -1.87 -5.67 -20.63
N VAL A 70 -1.37 -5.09 -21.71
CA VAL A 70 -1.81 -3.80 -22.24
C VAL A 70 -3.25 -3.87 -22.75
N ASP A 71 -3.63 -4.96 -23.41
CA ASP A 71 -4.95 -5.12 -24.04
C ASP A 71 -6.03 -5.32 -22.98
N ASP A 72 -5.74 -6.07 -21.92
CA ASP A 72 -6.62 -6.24 -20.76
C ASP A 72 -6.81 -4.91 -20.02
N ALA A 73 -5.74 -4.16 -19.80
CA ALA A 73 -5.80 -2.82 -19.19
C ALA A 73 -6.65 -1.85 -20.02
N LYS A 74 -6.46 -1.83 -21.35
CA LYS A 74 -7.28 -1.04 -22.29
C LYS A 74 -8.75 -1.48 -22.26
N THR A 75 -8.99 -2.79 -22.17
CA THR A 75 -10.34 -3.36 -22.11
C THR A 75 -11.04 -2.97 -20.80
N ALA A 76 -10.35 -3.05 -19.67
CA ALA A 76 -10.85 -2.65 -18.36
C ALA A 76 -11.17 -1.15 -18.28
N ALA A 77 -10.30 -0.31 -18.85
CA ALA A 77 -10.52 1.14 -18.96
C ALA A 77 -11.81 1.43 -19.75
N LYS A 78 -11.95 0.85 -20.94
CA LYS A 78 -13.11 1.03 -21.82
C LYS A 78 -14.40 0.54 -21.18
N ALA A 79 -14.36 -0.65 -20.56
CA ALA A 79 -15.53 -1.23 -19.89
C ALA A 79 -15.98 -0.37 -18.70
N THR A 80 -15.05 0.20 -17.95
CA THR A 80 -15.35 1.06 -16.79
C THR A 80 -15.83 2.45 -17.21
N ALA A 81 -15.24 3.03 -18.25
CA ALA A 81 -15.73 4.28 -18.84
C ALA A 81 -17.20 4.15 -19.29
N ALA A 82 -17.54 3.05 -19.97
CA ALA A 82 -18.90 2.82 -20.49
C ALA A 82 -19.98 2.70 -19.39
N LYS A 83 -19.60 2.37 -18.15
CA LYS A 83 -20.50 2.31 -16.99
C LYS A 83 -20.83 3.69 -16.40
N ASN A 84 -20.04 4.71 -16.73
CA ASN A 84 -20.20 6.06 -16.19
C ASN A 84 -20.81 7.00 -17.23
N MET A 85 -21.83 7.77 -16.83
CA MET A 85 -22.53 8.72 -17.70
C MET A 85 -21.90 10.11 -17.58
N VAL A 86 -21.78 10.79 -18.71
CA VAL A 86 -21.37 12.18 -18.83
C VAL A 86 -22.40 12.89 -19.69
N ALA A 87 -23.09 13.89 -19.14
CA ALA A 87 -24.17 14.61 -19.82
C ALA A 87 -25.26 13.70 -20.41
N GLY A 88 -25.57 12.58 -19.75
CA GLY A 88 -26.62 11.64 -20.16
C GLY A 88 -26.19 10.56 -21.18
N GLU A 89 -24.92 10.54 -21.59
CA GLU A 89 -24.36 9.49 -22.46
C GLU A 89 -23.16 8.82 -21.79
N SER A 90 -22.94 7.53 -22.02
CA SER A 90 -21.77 6.82 -21.50
C SER A 90 -20.46 7.40 -22.01
N LEU A 91 -19.43 7.48 -21.17
CA LEU A 91 -18.08 7.82 -21.64
C LEU A 91 -17.55 6.69 -22.53
N GLN A 92 -17.16 7.03 -23.75
CA GLN A 92 -16.63 6.09 -24.73
C GLN A 92 -15.15 6.39 -24.97
N LEU A 93 -14.31 5.38 -24.77
CA LEU A 93 -12.87 5.44 -25.00
C LEU A 93 -12.50 4.58 -26.22
N ARG A 94 -11.53 5.08 -26.99
CA ARG A 94 -10.82 4.34 -28.02
C ARG A 94 -9.60 3.67 -27.41
N THR A 95 -9.31 2.47 -27.90
CA THR A 95 -8.20 1.63 -27.42
C THR A 95 -7.02 1.62 -28.39
N GLY A 96 -7.14 2.27 -29.55
CA GLY A 96 -6.06 2.41 -30.53
C GLY A 96 -4.97 3.34 -30.00
N ASP A 97 -3.71 2.99 -30.22
CA ASP A 97 -2.58 3.81 -29.76
C ASP A 97 -2.51 5.18 -30.44
N ASP A 98 -2.96 5.26 -31.69
CA ASP A 98 -3.02 6.50 -32.48
C ASP A 98 -4.02 7.52 -31.91
N ASP A 99 -5.01 7.05 -31.14
CA ASP A 99 -6.05 7.90 -30.57
C ASP A 99 -5.57 8.65 -29.33
N ASN A 100 -4.50 8.18 -28.67
CA ASN A 100 -3.93 8.76 -27.44
C ASN A 100 -4.95 8.93 -26.29
N GLU A 101 -5.99 8.08 -26.24
CA GLU A 101 -7.00 8.12 -25.18
C GLU A 101 -6.63 7.25 -23.97
N ILE A 102 -5.82 6.22 -24.18
CA ILE A 102 -5.24 5.37 -23.13
C ILE A 102 -3.75 5.23 -23.45
N GLU A 103 -2.89 5.63 -22.52
CA GLU A 103 -1.46 5.69 -22.73
C GLU A 103 -0.72 5.07 -21.55
N PHE A 104 0.35 4.34 -21.84
CA PHE A 104 1.23 3.76 -20.83
C PHE A 104 2.50 4.59 -20.73
N GLY A 105 3.09 4.64 -19.55
CA GLY A 105 4.24 5.49 -19.33
C GLY A 105 4.91 5.31 -17.98
N MET A 106 5.87 6.20 -17.75
CA MET A 106 6.56 6.35 -16.49
C MET A 106 6.19 7.69 -15.87
N THR A 107 5.94 7.73 -14.56
CA THR A 107 5.78 8.99 -13.83
C THR A 107 7.06 9.38 -13.10
N SER A 108 7.46 10.64 -13.20
CA SER A 108 8.56 11.22 -12.40
C SER A 108 8.09 12.45 -11.63
N ASN A 109 8.76 12.79 -10.53
CA ASN A 109 8.53 14.02 -9.77
C ASN A 109 9.86 14.76 -9.56
N ASP A 110 9.89 16.08 -9.76
CA ASP A 110 11.09 16.93 -9.63
C ASP A 110 11.31 17.43 -8.18
N GLY A 111 10.78 16.70 -7.20
CA GLY A 111 11.20 16.78 -5.79
C GLY A 111 10.78 18.02 -4.99
N THR A 112 10.05 18.98 -5.56
CA THR A 112 9.60 20.18 -4.81
C THR A 112 8.13 20.48 -5.08
N TYR A 113 7.22 19.77 -4.39
CA TYR A 113 5.76 19.96 -4.48
C TYR A 113 5.19 19.96 -5.92
N SER A 114 5.92 19.39 -6.88
CA SER A 114 5.48 19.36 -8.28
C SER A 114 4.53 18.19 -8.51
N ARG A 115 3.53 18.40 -9.37
CA ARG A 115 2.66 17.34 -9.88
C ARG A 115 3.50 16.30 -10.60
N PHE A 116 3.12 15.02 -10.50
CA PHE A 116 3.82 13.96 -11.23
C PHE A 116 3.77 14.23 -12.74
N GLN A 117 4.94 14.16 -13.37
CA GLN A 117 5.10 14.29 -14.81
C GLN A 117 5.01 12.90 -15.45
N PHE A 118 3.96 12.68 -16.23
CA PHE A 118 3.82 11.47 -17.03
C PHE A 118 4.65 11.57 -18.31
N THR A 119 5.55 10.62 -18.51
CA THR A 119 6.32 10.42 -19.73
C THR A 119 5.78 9.19 -20.45
N LYS A 120 5.25 9.39 -21.66
CA LYS A 120 4.70 8.30 -22.47
C LYS A 120 5.80 7.33 -22.91
N VAL A 121 5.51 6.04 -22.77
CA VAL A 121 6.30 4.94 -23.34
C VAL A 121 5.52 4.35 -24.52
N ALA A 122 6.23 3.84 -25.52
CA ALA A 122 5.58 3.22 -26.67
C ALA A 122 4.83 1.96 -26.24
N THR A 123 3.54 1.86 -26.55
CA THR A 123 2.71 0.71 -26.18
C THR A 123 3.30 -0.61 -26.67
N ALA A 124 3.87 -0.62 -27.88
CA ALA A 124 4.55 -1.80 -28.43
C ALA A 124 5.71 -2.27 -27.54
N SER A 125 6.50 -1.34 -27.02
CA SER A 125 7.62 -1.62 -26.12
C SER A 125 7.20 -2.11 -24.73
N VAL A 126 5.99 -1.74 -24.30
CA VAL A 126 5.39 -2.27 -23.07
C VAL A 126 4.86 -3.69 -23.31
N SER A 127 4.18 -3.91 -24.44
CA SER A 127 3.60 -5.22 -24.78
C SER A 127 4.63 -6.30 -25.11
N ASP A 128 5.82 -5.93 -25.59
CA ASP A 128 6.91 -6.86 -25.89
C ASP A 128 7.91 -7.01 -24.73
N GLY A 129 7.69 -6.31 -23.62
CA GLY A 129 8.54 -6.32 -22.43
C GLY A 129 9.87 -5.58 -22.58
N SER A 130 10.13 -4.89 -23.70
CA SER A 130 11.38 -4.14 -23.93
C SER A 130 11.48 -2.85 -23.12
N SER A 131 10.36 -2.33 -22.62
CA SER A 131 10.30 -1.17 -21.73
C SER A 131 9.20 -1.35 -20.70
N LYS A 132 9.52 -1.15 -19.42
CA LYS A 132 8.54 -1.23 -18.34
C LYS A 132 7.74 0.06 -18.24
N ALA A 133 6.44 -0.02 -17.96
CA ALA A 133 5.60 1.12 -17.65
C ALA A 133 5.08 0.96 -16.23
N ASN A 134 5.09 2.03 -15.44
CA ASN A 134 4.56 2.02 -14.07
C ASN A 134 3.31 2.90 -13.92
N ALA A 135 2.81 3.47 -15.02
CA ALA A 135 1.62 4.31 -15.00
C ALA A 135 0.76 4.17 -16.25
N VAL A 136 -0.54 4.32 -16.05
CA VAL A 136 -1.56 4.39 -17.10
C VAL A 136 -2.23 5.76 -17.04
N ARG A 137 -2.29 6.44 -18.17
CA ARG A 137 -2.98 7.72 -18.35
C ARG A 137 -4.19 7.54 -19.24
N VAL A 138 -5.35 8.02 -18.79
CA VAL A 138 -6.58 8.04 -19.60
C VAL A 138 -7.01 9.47 -19.86
N LEU A 139 -7.38 9.75 -21.12
CA LEU A 139 -7.95 11.01 -21.56
C LEU A 139 -9.45 10.82 -21.85
N GLY A 140 -10.30 11.27 -20.94
CA GLY A 140 -11.73 11.42 -21.19
C GLY A 140 -12.00 12.69 -21.98
N ARG A 141 -12.63 12.60 -23.16
CA ARG A 141 -12.92 13.76 -24.02
C ARG A 141 -14.35 13.75 -24.57
N ARG A 142 -14.96 14.93 -24.58
CA ARG A 142 -16.28 15.21 -25.18
C ARG A 142 -16.16 16.37 -26.15
N ASP A 143 -15.36 16.18 -27.20
CA ASP A 143 -15.12 17.18 -28.23
C ASP A 143 -15.48 16.65 -29.62
N SER A 144 -15.25 17.43 -30.69
CA SER A 144 -15.61 17.01 -32.05
C SER A 144 -14.82 15.80 -32.56
N GLY A 145 -13.72 15.47 -31.88
CA GLY A 145 -12.87 14.35 -32.22
C GLY A 145 -13.07 13.15 -31.31
N SER A 146 -14.04 13.14 -30.38
CA SER A 146 -14.35 12.00 -29.52
C SER A 146 -15.53 11.18 -30.06
N LEU A 147 -15.66 9.93 -29.59
CA LEU A 147 -16.79 9.07 -30.00
C LEU A 147 -18.15 9.60 -29.53
N GLY A 148 -18.17 10.24 -28.35
CA GLY A 148 -19.39 10.84 -27.76
C GLY A 148 -19.67 12.29 -28.19
N GLY A 149 -18.85 12.85 -29.10
CA GLY A 149 -19.02 14.20 -29.65
C GLY A 149 -19.02 15.34 -28.62
N THR A 150 -19.33 16.54 -29.11
CA THR A 150 -19.49 17.75 -28.30
C THR A 150 -20.84 17.75 -27.57
N ILE A 151 -20.89 18.45 -26.44
CA ILE A 151 -22.11 18.53 -25.61
C ILE A 151 -22.87 19.80 -25.94
N GLN A 152 -24.17 19.68 -26.21
CA GLN A 152 -25.02 20.84 -26.41
C GLN A 152 -25.38 21.50 -25.07
N THR A 153 -25.36 22.83 -25.04
CA THR A 153 -25.86 23.59 -23.89
C THR A 153 -27.39 23.45 -23.79
N LEU A 154 -27.95 23.52 -22.57
CA LEU A 154 -29.39 23.37 -22.35
C LEU A 154 -30.22 24.46 -23.05
N PHE A 155 -29.67 25.68 -23.10
CA PHE A 155 -30.28 26.82 -23.78
C PHE A 155 -29.35 27.36 -24.88
N PRO A 156 -29.35 26.76 -26.08
CA PRO A 156 -28.58 27.28 -27.21
C PRO A 156 -29.13 28.67 -27.59
N LYS A 157 -28.26 29.59 -28.04
CA LYS A 157 -28.52 31.00 -28.40
C LYS A 157 -28.48 32.07 -27.30
N PHE A 158 -28.33 31.71 -26.03
CA PHE A 158 -28.10 32.70 -24.95
C PHE A 158 -26.61 32.88 -24.60
N LEU A 159 -25.74 32.05 -25.20
CA LEU A 159 -24.28 32.11 -25.11
C LEU A 159 -23.69 32.33 -26.51
N THR A 160 -22.41 32.69 -26.56
CA THR A 160 -21.63 32.82 -27.81
C THR A 160 -21.36 31.47 -28.50
N THR A 161 -21.55 30.36 -27.80
CA THR A 161 -21.37 29.00 -28.34
C THR A 161 -22.52 28.11 -27.88
N ASP A 162 -23.07 27.33 -28.80
CA ASP A 162 -24.17 26.40 -28.51
C ASP A 162 -23.68 25.06 -27.95
N THR A 163 -22.36 24.81 -28.05
CA THR A 163 -21.70 23.57 -27.66
C THR A 163 -20.55 23.80 -26.68
N PHE A 164 -20.30 22.83 -25.82
CA PHE A 164 -19.22 22.79 -24.85
C PHE A 164 -18.42 21.50 -25.01
N SER A 165 -17.08 21.61 -24.95
CA SER A 165 -16.16 20.51 -25.25
C SER A 165 -15.16 20.24 -24.12
N PRO A 166 -15.56 19.56 -23.03
CA PRO A 166 -14.66 19.26 -21.92
C PRO A 166 -13.71 18.11 -22.25
N THR A 167 -12.49 18.22 -21.75
CA THR A 167 -11.48 17.16 -21.75
C THR A 167 -10.90 17.03 -20.35
N GLN A 168 -10.62 15.81 -19.91
CA GLN A 168 -10.04 15.51 -18.61
C GLN A 168 -9.02 14.39 -18.75
N THR A 169 -7.90 14.54 -18.04
CA THR A 169 -6.85 13.51 -17.96
C THR A 169 -6.73 13.04 -16.51
N SER A 170 -6.51 11.74 -16.31
CA SER A 170 -6.19 11.14 -15.01
C SER A 170 -5.07 10.12 -15.20
N VAL A 171 -4.24 9.93 -14.17
CA VAL A 171 -3.11 9.00 -14.18
C VAL A 171 -3.20 8.07 -12.96
N ALA A 172 -3.15 6.77 -13.20
CA ALA A 172 -2.98 5.75 -12.16
C ALA A 172 -1.57 5.21 -12.24
N MET A 173 -0.85 5.21 -11.12
CA MET A 173 0.53 4.70 -11.04
C MET A 173 0.60 3.48 -10.12
N GLN A 174 1.36 2.48 -10.56
CA GLN A 174 1.84 1.36 -9.76
C GLN A 174 3.13 1.82 -9.07
N VAL A 175 3.21 1.58 -7.76
CA VAL A 175 4.34 2.05 -6.94
C VAL A 175 5.29 0.88 -6.70
N ASP A 176 6.50 0.96 -7.27
CA ASP A 176 7.62 0.07 -6.94
C ASP A 176 7.94 0.13 -5.44
N ARG A 177 8.58 -0.88 -4.85
CA ARG A 177 8.82 -0.90 -3.39
C ARG A 177 10.23 -1.26 -3.02
N ASP A 178 10.83 -0.41 -2.20
CA ASP A 178 12.11 -0.72 -1.56
C ASP A 178 11.83 -1.04 -0.10
N ILE A 179 12.15 -2.27 0.30
CA ILE A 179 11.83 -2.82 1.60
C ILE A 179 13.15 -3.06 2.34
N SER A 180 13.27 -2.49 3.53
CA SER A 180 14.41 -2.76 4.42
C SER A 180 13.96 -3.61 5.60
N LEU A 181 14.43 -4.86 5.64
CA LEU A 181 14.24 -5.76 6.77
C LEU A 181 15.29 -5.45 7.83
N VAL A 182 14.82 -5.05 9.02
CA VAL A 182 15.66 -4.76 10.18
C VAL A 182 15.49 -5.90 11.19
N LEU A 183 16.46 -6.81 11.22
CA LEU A 183 16.35 -8.11 11.87
C LEU A 183 17.12 -8.17 13.19
N ASP A 184 16.45 -8.70 14.22
CA ASP A 184 17.05 -8.96 15.52
C ASP A 184 17.88 -10.24 15.46
N ARG A 185 19.19 -10.11 15.71
CA ARG A 185 20.10 -11.24 15.90
C ARG A 185 20.72 -11.19 17.29
N SER A 186 19.97 -10.71 18.29
CA SER A 186 20.44 -10.68 19.68
C SER A 186 20.51 -12.09 20.27
N GLY A 187 21.23 -12.25 21.39
CA GLY A 187 21.44 -13.58 22.01
C GLY A 187 20.16 -14.29 22.46
N SER A 188 19.04 -13.58 22.65
CA SER A 188 17.73 -14.21 22.92
C SER A 188 17.25 -15.07 21.76
N MET A 189 17.67 -14.75 20.54
CA MET A 189 17.24 -15.45 19.32
C MET A 189 17.80 -16.86 19.20
N ASP A 190 18.86 -17.19 19.94
CA ASP A 190 19.52 -18.51 19.91
C ASP A 190 18.90 -19.52 20.89
N TYR A 191 18.14 -19.04 21.88
CA TYR A 191 17.69 -19.90 22.97
C TYR A 191 16.25 -20.38 22.77
N LEU A 192 16.08 -21.70 22.68
CA LEU A 192 14.77 -22.33 22.62
C LEU A 192 14.11 -22.37 24.00
N THR A 193 13.04 -21.58 24.19
CA THR A 193 12.22 -21.65 25.40
C THR A 193 10.97 -22.49 25.15
N ILE A 194 10.99 -23.76 25.58
CA ILE A 194 9.87 -24.68 25.39
C ILE A 194 8.90 -24.55 26.55
N THR A 195 7.70 -24.05 26.27
CA THR A 195 6.59 -24.11 27.23
C THR A 195 5.76 -25.36 26.99
N TRP A 196 5.97 -26.38 27.83
CA TRP A 196 5.22 -27.63 27.73
C TRP A 196 3.75 -27.43 28.14
N PRO A 197 2.78 -28.00 27.41
CA PRO A 197 1.38 -27.95 27.81
C PRO A 197 1.15 -28.57 29.19
N SER A 198 0.14 -28.08 29.91
CA SER A 198 -0.21 -28.61 31.22
C SER A 198 -0.40 -30.15 31.18
N GLY A 199 0.25 -30.85 32.11
CA GLY A 199 0.20 -32.31 32.17
C GLY A 199 1.13 -33.03 31.19
N LYS A 200 1.95 -32.30 30.42
CA LYS A 200 2.98 -32.86 29.54
C LYS A 200 4.35 -32.36 29.99
N SER A 201 5.31 -33.26 30.11
CA SER A 201 6.69 -32.90 30.41
C SER A 201 7.63 -34.06 30.10
N PRO A 202 8.82 -33.79 29.53
CA PRO A 202 9.85 -34.79 29.32
C PRO A 202 10.42 -35.29 30.66
N TYR A 203 10.20 -34.56 31.74
CA TYR A 203 10.69 -34.87 33.09
C TYR A 203 9.69 -35.64 33.94
N TYR A 204 8.47 -35.90 33.45
CA TYR A 204 7.53 -36.76 34.16
C TYR A 204 7.96 -38.21 34.12
N THR A 205 7.72 -38.92 35.23
CA THR A 205 8.12 -40.32 35.38
C THR A 205 7.56 -41.20 34.26
N SER A 206 6.32 -40.97 33.83
CA SER A 206 5.71 -41.70 32.70
C SER A 206 6.49 -41.51 31.41
N THR A 207 6.89 -40.27 31.11
CA THR A 207 7.65 -39.92 29.90
C THR A 207 9.06 -40.49 29.93
N ILE A 208 9.75 -40.41 31.09
CA ILE A 208 11.08 -40.98 31.25
C ILE A 208 11.04 -42.50 31.05
N ILE A 209 10.04 -43.20 31.60
CA ILE A 209 9.87 -44.64 31.39
C ILE A 209 9.62 -44.97 29.90
N ALA A 210 8.80 -44.19 29.23
CA ALA A 210 8.58 -44.33 27.79
C ALA A 210 9.88 -44.05 27.00
N GLY A 211 10.66 -43.05 27.40
CA GLY A 211 11.96 -42.73 26.81
C GLY A 211 13.00 -43.84 26.99
N VAL A 212 12.93 -44.58 28.11
CA VAL A 212 13.73 -45.80 28.30
C VAL A 212 13.31 -46.91 27.34
N ALA A 213 12.00 -47.12 27.18
CA ALA A 213 11.48 -48.12 26.24
C ALA A 213 11.80 -47.78 24.78
N ALA A 214 11.80 -46.48 24.43
CA ALA A 214 12.13 -45.97 23.11
C ALA A 214 13.65 -45.86 22.85
N GLY A 215 14.50 -46.05 23.87
CA GLY A 215 15.95 -46.04 23.73
C GLY A 215 16.62 -44.67 23.78
N TYR A 216 15.87 -43.59 24.04
CA TYR A 216 16.43 -42.22 24.21
C TYR A 216 17.09 -42.02 25.57
N ILE A 217 16.63 -42.75 26.58
CA ILE A 217 17.16 -42.73 27.95
C ILE A 217 17.59 -44.14 28.34
N TYR A 218 18.62 -44.25 29.17
CA TYR A 218 18.94 -45.48 29.89
C TYR A 218 18.91 -45.24 31.39
N SER A 219 18.66 -46.31 32.16
CA SER A 219 18.70 -46.27 33.62
C SER A 219 19.91 -47.02 34.16
N ASN A 220 20.55 -46.46 35.19
CA ASN A 220 21.65 -47.11 35.90
C ASN A 220 21.51 -46.82 37.41
N ARG A 221 21.43 -47.88 38.22
CA ARG A 221 21.30 -47.81 39.69
C ARG A 221 20.21 -46.84 40.19
N GLY A 222 19.09 -46.75 39.48
CA GLY A 222 17.95 -45.89 39.85
C GLY A 222 18.04 -44.45 39.36
N SER A 223 19.11 -44.07 38.64
CA SER A 223 19.24 -42.79 37.95
C SER A 223 19.01 -42.94 36.45
N TYR A 224 18.57 -41.88 35.78
CA TYR A 224 18.30 -41.83 34.35
C TYR A 224 19.31 -40.94 33.63
N TYR A 225 19.73 -41.34 32.44
CA TYR A 225 20.73 -40.65 31.63
C TYR A 225 20.35 -40.74 30.15
N TYR A 226 20.72 -39.74 29.35
CA TYR A 226 20.57 -39.83 27.89
C TYR A 226 21.43 -40.96 27.32
N SER A 227 20.86 -41.73 26.41
CA SER A 227 21.58 -42.78 25.68
C SER A 227 22.76 -42.23 24.90
N SER A 228 23.72 -43.10 24.58
CA SER A 228 24.89 -42.68 23.80
C SER A 228 24.46 -42.08 22.46
N GLY A 229 24.91 -40.87 22.15
CA GLY A 229 24.54 -40.14 20.94
C GLY A 229 23.20 -39.39 20.99
N VAL A 230 22.44 -39.50 22.09
CA VAL A 230 21.19 -38.77 22.30
C VAL A 230 21.48 -37.49 23.09
N THR A 231 21.12 -36.34 22.53
CA THR A 231 21.14 -35.06 23.23
C THR A 231 19.83 -34.84 23.99
N SER A 232 19.81 -33.85 24.89
CA SER A 232 18.56 -33.45 25.55
C SER A 232 17.50 -33.01 24.52
N GLU A 233 17.92 -32.30 23.48
CA GLU A 233 17.04 -31.84 22.41
C GLU A 233 16.43 -33.00 21.62
N MET A 234 17.22 -34.04 21.29
CA MET A 234 16.69 -35.22 20.59
C MET A 234 15.63 -35.96 21.43
N TYR A 235 15.82 -36.02 22.75
CA TYR A 235 14.84 -36.62 23.64
C TYR A 235 13.59 -35.74 23.79
N GLU A 236 13.76 -34.43 23.93
CA GLU A 236 12.65 -33.48 24.04
C GLU A 236 11.83 -33.42 22.75
N GLN A 237 12.49 -33.46 21.58
CA GLN A 237 11.86 -33.57 20.27
C GLN A 237 11.04 -34.85 20.16
N TRP A 238 11.63 -36.01 20.48
CA TRP A 238 10.89 -37.28 20.49
C TRP A 238 9.68 -37.22 21.43
N ALA A 239 9.86 -36.68 22.64
CA ALA A 239 8.78 -36.56 23.61
C ALA A 239 7.65 -35.66 23.07
N TRP A 240 8.00 -34.58 22.38
CA TRP A 240 7.05 -33.65 21.79
C TRP A 240 6.30 -34.23 20.60
N GLU A 241 7.04 -34.67 19.58
CA GLU A 241 6.50 -35.06 18.27
C GLU A 241 5.88 -36.45 18.30
N GLU A 242 6.55 -37.42 18.94
CA GLU A 242 6.13 -38.82 18.88
C GLU A 242 5.33 -39.25 20.11
N TYR A 243 5.79 -38.91 21.32
CA TYR A 243 5.14 -39.41 22.54
C TYR A 243 3.86 -38.63 22.89
N TYR A 244 3.89 -37.31 22.74
CA TYR A 244 2.75 -36.44 23.03
C TYR A 244 1.98 -35.96 21.79
N GLU A 245 2.49 -36.26 20.59
CA GLU A 245 1.88 -35.92 19.30
C GLU A 245 1.49 -34.43 19.20
N LEU A 246 2.40 -33.54 19.63
CA LEU A 246 2.15 -32.10 19.73
C LEU A 246 2.33 -31.35 18.40
N GLY A 247 2.62 -32.06 17.31
CA GLY A 247 2.99 -31.47 16.03
C GLY A 247 4.49 -31.21 15.94
N PRO A 248 4.95 -30.35 15.00
CA PRO A 248 6.38 -30.10 14.79
C PRO A 248 7.03 -29.49 16.04
N TYR A 249 8.24 -29.94 16.33
CA TYR A 249 9.01 -29.46 17.47
C TYR A 249 9.41 -27.99 17.28
N PRO A 250 9.17 -27.11 18.28
CA PRO A 250 9.53 -25.71 18.20
C PRO A 250 11.00 -25.50 17.85
N GLN A 251 11.27 -24.58 16.94
CA GLN A 251 12.63 -24.17 16.58
C GLN A 251 13.04 -22.92 17.36
N THR A 252 14.33 -22.60 17.37
CA THR A 252 14.81 -21.35 17.96
C THR A 252 14.12 -20.14 17.31
N PRO A 253 13.98 -19.02 18.03
CA PRO A 253 13.46 -17.79 17.44
C PRO A 253 14.19 -17.40 16.15
N TRP A 254 15.51 -17.58 16.09
CA TRP A 254 16.32 -17.34 14.88
C TRP A 254 15.89 -18.20 13.71
N LYS A 255 15.79 -19.53 13.88
CA LYS A 255 15.33 -20.42 12.80
C LYS A 255 13.91 -20.10 12.36
N SER A 256 13.05 -19.70 13.29
CA SER A 256 11.68 -19.28 12.99
C SER A 256 11.66 -17.99 12.16
N LEU A 257 12.55 -17.04 12.48
CA LEU A 257 12.71 -15.81 11.71
C LEU A 257 13.21 -16.11 10.29
N VAL A 258 14.21 -16.97 10.14
CA VAL A 258 14.71 -17.38 8.81
C VAL A 258 13.59 -17.95 7.96
N ALA A 259 12.80 -18.88 8.51
CA ALA A 259 11.65 -19.46 7.81
C ALA A 259 10.53 -18.46 7.50
N ALA A 260 10.35 -17.44 8.36
CA ALA A 260 9.36 -16.38 8.14
C ALA A 260 9.80 -15.38 7.06
N VAL A 261 11.08 -15.03 7.02
CA VAL A 261 11.65 -14.21 5.93
C VAL A 261 11.62 -14.98 4.61
N ASP A 262 11.91 -16.28 4.61
CA ASP A 262 11.77 -17.11 3.41
C ASP A 262 10.32 -17.11 2.88
N GLY A 263 9.33 -17.32 3.75
CA GLY A 263 7.91 -17.21 3.36
C GLY A 263 7.51 -15.80 2.90
N PHE A 264 8.10 -14.75 3.47
CA PHE A 264 7.91 -13.38 2.98
C PHE A 264 8.43 -13.19 1.56
N LEU A 265 9.63 -13.70 1.27
CA LEU A 265 10.24 -13.63 -0.05
C LEU A 265 9.47 -14.47 -1.07
N ASP A 266 8.97 -15.64 -0.69
CA ASP A 266 8.11 -16.46 -1.55
C ASP A 266 6.83 -15.71 -1.95
N VAL A 267 6.19 -15.01 -1.01
CA VAL A 267 5.04 -14.18 -1.32
C VAL A 267 5.45 -13.02 -2.25
N LEU A 268 6.60 -12.40 -2.02
CA LEU A 268 7.06 -11.32 -2.91
C LEU A 268 7.34 -11.83 -4.34
N ASP A 269 7.88 -13.03 -4.48
CA ASP A 269 8.17 -13.67 -5.78
C ASP A 269 6.88 -14.01 -6.54
N GLU A 270 5.77 -14.22 -5.82
CA GLU A 270 4.42 -14.33 -6.39
C GLU A 270 3.78 -12.96 -6.68
N THR A 271 4.19 -11.90 -5.98
CA THR A 271 3.68 -10.56 -6.22
C THR A 271 4.26 -9.94 -7.48
N HIS A 272 3.46 -9.12 -8.14
CA HIS A 272 3.77 -8.58 -9.47
C HIS A 272 4.46 -7.19 -9.51
N PRO A 273 4.51 -6.36 -8.44
CA PRO A 273 5.38 -5.18 -8.43
C PRO A 273 6.87 -5.56 -8.50
N GLU A 274 7.74 -4.59 -8.77
CA GLU A 274 9.17 -4.80 -8.54
C GLU A 274 9.51 -4.45 -7.10
N GLU A 275 9.69 -5.45 -6.26
CA GLU A 275 10.17 -5.27 -4.88
C GLU A 275 11.66 -5.55 -4.76
N HIS A 276 12.40 -4.57 -4.22
CA HIS A 276 13.78 -4.79 -3.82
C HIS A 276 13.84 -4.89 -2.31
N VAL A 277 14.59 -5.86 -1.81
CA VAL A 277 14.69 -6.15 -0.38
C VAL A 277 16.13 -5.95 0.08
N SER A 278 16.31 -5.31 1.23
CA SER A 278 17.59 -5.16 1.91
C SER A 278 17.56 -5.83 3.28
N ILE A 279 18.72 -6.23 3.78
CA ILE A 279 18.87 -6.78 5.14
C ILE A 279 19.78 -5.87 5.96
N ALA A 280 19.28 -5.41 7.10
CA ALA A 280 20.08 -4.84 8.17
C ALA A 280 19.84 -5.63 9.45
N SER A 281 20.90 -6.12 10.08
CA SER A 281 20.82 -6.88 11.32
C SER A 281 21.37 -6.09 12.51
N TYR A 282 20.89 -6.42 13.71
CA TYR A 282 21.40 -5.83 14.93
C TYR A 282 21.51 -6.79 16.11
N ALA A 283 22.52 -6.52 16.93
CA ALA A 283 22.82 -7.17 18.20
C ALA A 283 23.33 -6.08 19.18
N SER A 284 24.55 -6.23 19.72
CA SER A 284 25.25 -5.12 20.41
C SER A 284 25.71 -4.02 19.44
N ASN A 285 25.87 -4.36 18.16
CA ASN A 285 26.12 -3.42 17.06
C ASN A 285 25.11 -3.71 15.94
N ALA A 286 24.96 -2.77 15.01
CA ALA A 286 24.12 -2.94 13.83
C ALA A 286 24.95 -2.82 12.55
N THR A 287 24.56 -3.59 11.54
CA THR A 287 25.18 -3.60 10.21
C THR A 287 24.09 -3.51 9.14
N LEU A 288 24.45 -2.93 8.00
CA LEU A 288 23.69 -3.11 6.76
C LEU A 288 24.40 -4.26 6.04
N ASP A 289 23.75 -5.42 5.99
CA ASP A 289 24.36 -6.68 5.59
C ASP A 289 24.18 -6.89 4.08
N LEU A 290 22.99 -6.58 3.57
CA LEU A 290 22.69 -6.58 2.13
C LEU A 290 22.01 -5.26 1.73
N TYR A 291 22.42 -4.72 0.59
CA TYR A 291 21.73 -3.58 -0.05
C TYR A 291 20.42 -4.04 -0.70
N LEU A 292 19.74 -3.14 -1.40
CA LEU A 292 18.48 -3.43 -2.08
C LEU A 292 18.73 -4.31 -3.30
N GLU A 293 18.32 -5.57 -3.23
CA GLU A 293 18.40 -6.56 -4.32
C GLU A 293 17.00 -7.03 -4.75
N ASP A 294 16.86 -7.36 -6.03
CA ASP A 294 15.67 -8.00 -6.62
C ASP A 294 15.82 -9.53 -6.74
N ASP A 295 17.04 -10.07 -6.64
CA ASP A 295 17.30 -11.50 -6.53
C ASP A 295 17.17 -11.96 -5.07
N TYR A 296 16.06 -12.61 -4.76
CA TYR A 296 15.77 -13.08 -3.40
C TYR A 296 16.65 -14.25 -2.96
N ASP A 297 17.36 -14.92 -3.86
CA ASP A 297 18.35 -15.91 -3.46
C ASP A 297 19.57 -15.25 -2.81
N GLU A 298 19.96 -14.03 -3.22
CA GLU A 298 21.00 -13.26 -2.52
C GLU A 298 20.56 -12.86 -1.09
N VAL A 299 19.28 -12.55 -0.92
CA VAL A 299 18.68 -12.24 0.38
C VAL A 299 18.70 -13.46 1.30
N ARG A 300 18.35 -14.64 0.77
CA ARG A 300 18.43 -15.92 1.50
C ARG A 300 19.87 -16.28 1.86
N ASP A 301 20.79 -16.15 0.92
CA ASP A 301 22.21 -16.45 1.13
C ASP A 301 22.82 -15.56 2.22
N GLU A 302 22.54 -14.25 2.23
CA GLU A 302 23.05 -13.35 3.29
C GLU A 302 22.47 -13.74 4.66
N LEU A 303 21.17 -14.05 4.72
CA LEU A 303 20.50 -14.43 5.96
C LEU A 303 21.12 -15.69 6.59
N ASP A 304 21.53 -16.65 5.77
CA ASP A 304 22.22 -17.88 6.21
C ASP A 304 23.62 -17.62 6.79
N THR A 305 24.25 -16.49 6.49
CA THR A 305 25.53 -16.09 7.10
C THR A 305 25.39 -15.49 8.50
N LEU A 306 24.20 -14.97 8.81
CA LEU A 306 23.94 -14.28 10.06
C LEU A 306 23.69 -15.27 11.20
N TYR A 307 24.16 -14.90 12.40
CA TYR A 307 23.95 -15.71 13.60
C TYR A 307 23.64 -14.83 14.84
N PRO A 308 22.78 -15.33 15.75
CA PRO A 308 22.47 -14.66 17.00
C PRO A 308 23.69 -14.41 17.89
N SER A 309 23.78 -13.23 18.50
CA SER A 309 24.80 -12.89 19.50
C SER A 309 24.47 -11.60 20.25
N GLY A 310 25.12 -11.35 21.38
CA GLY A 310 25.15 -10.02 22.01
C GLY A 310 23.81 -9.49 22.55
N SER A 311 23.72 -8.17 22.60
CA SER A 311 22.60 -7.38 23.19
C SER A 311 21.53 -7.02 22.15
N THR A 312 20.52 -6.23 22.52
CA THR A 312 19.37 -5.89 21.65
C THR A 312 19.34 -4.38 21.36
N ALA A 313 20.00 -3.95 20.27
CA ALA A 313 20.15 -2.54 19.87
C ALA A 313 19.21 -2.09 18.73
N ILE A 314 17.89 -2.19 18.94
CA ILE A 314 16.85 -1.91 17.92
C ILE A 314 17.06 -0.58 17.17
N GLY A 315 17.28 0.54 17.88
CA GLY A 315 17.42 1.84 17.23
C GLY A 315 18.66 1.95 16.34
N MET A 316 19.75 1.24 16.67
CA MET A 316 20.91 1.17 15.78
C MET A 316 20.61 0.35 14.53
N GLY A 317 19.83 -0.74 14.65
CA GLY A 317 19.32 -1.50 13.52
C GLY A 317 18.52 -0.62 12.56
N MET A 318 17.60 0.19 13.08
CA MET A 318 16.81 1.13 12.28
C MET A 318 17.68 2.18 11.57
N GLN A 319 18.74 2.67 12.24
CA GLN A 319 19.71 3.58 11.62
C GLN A 319 20.50 2.92 10.48
N LYS A 320 20.71 1.59 10.52
CA LYS A 320 21.33 0.86 9.42
C LYS A 320 20.37 0.49 8.30
N GLY A 321 19.15 0.09 8.63
CA GLY A 321 18.12 -0.20 7.61
C GLY A 321 17.81 1.02 6.73
N ILE A 322 17.77 2.22 7.30
CA ILE A 322 17.53 3.43 6.49
C ILE A 322 18.66 3.72 5.49
N GLU A 323 19.91 3.29 5.76
CA GLU A 323 21.03 3.51 4.83
C GLU A 323 20.76 2.83 3.47
N ALA A 324 20.10 1.67 3.45
CA ALA A 324 19.69 1.00 2.21
C ALA A 324 18.65 1.81 1.43
N LEU A 325 17.62 2.30 2.11
CA LEU A 325 16.50 3.04 1.50
C LEU A 325 16.90 4.44 0.99
N LEU A 326 18.06 4.94 1.42
CA LEU A 326 18.63 6.22 1.00
C LEU A 326 19.86 6.05 0.08
N HIS A 327 20.27 4.82 -0.20
CA HIS A 327 21.43 4.55 -1.03
C HIS A 327 21.20 4.99 -2.48
N ALA A 328 22.28 5.17 -3.25
CA ALA A 328 22.18 5.53 -4.67
C ALA A 328 21.48 4.46 -5.54
N SER A 329 21.46 3.20 -5.07
CA SER A 329 20.71 2.11 -5.70
C SER A 329 19.23 2.10 -5.30
N ALA A 330 18.83 2.84 -4.26
CA ALA A 330 17.42 2.95 -3.89
C ALA A 330 16.66 3.73 -4.96
N ARG A 331 15.52 3.20 -5.37
CA ARG A 331 14.73 3.75 -6.47
C ARG A 331 14.03 5.02 -5.99
N PRO A 332 14.28 6.22 -6.56
CA PRO A 332 13.82 7.47 -5.97
C PRO A 332 12.30 7.61 -5.75
N TYR A 333 11.51 6.83 -6.49
CA TYR A 333 10.04 6.90 -6.48
C TYR A 333 9.36 5.64 -5.94
N ALA A 334 10.15 4.64 -5.53
CA ALA A 334 9.62 3.47 -4.86
C ALA A 334 9.14 3.83 -3.45
N ALA A 335 8.01 3.25 -3.02
CA ALA A 335 7.56 3.33 -1.64
C ALA A 335 8.66 2.76 -0.74
N LYS A 336 9.05 3.55 0.27
CA LYS A 336 10.08 3.17 1.24
C LYS A 336 9.42 2.53 2.44
N THR A 337 9.66 1.24 2.63
CA THR A 337 9.12 0.49 3.76
C THR A 337 10.25 -0.07 4.60
N MET A 338 10.17 0.12 5.91
CA MET A 338 11.05 -0.52 6.88
C MET A 338 10.23 -1.50 7.72
N VAL A 339 10.67 -2.75 7.81
CA VAL A 339 10.05 -3.76 8.67
C VAL A 339 11.02 -4.09 9.79
N VAL A 340 10.70 -3.69 11.02
CA VAL A 340 11.58 -3.87 12.18
C VAL A 340 11.09 -5.04 13.03
N MET A 341 11.89 -6.08 13.16
CA MET A 341 11.58 -7.26 13.95
C MET A 341 12.39 -7.28 15.25
N THR A 342 11.79 -7.76 16.36
CA THR A 342 12.49 -8.05 17.63
C THR A 342 11.81 -9.17 18.42
N ASP A 343 12.60 -10.01 19.11
CA ASP A 343 12.11 -10.99 20.10
C ASP A 343 12.26 -10.52 21.55
N GLY A 344 12.89 -9.36 21.75
CA GLY A 344 13.44 -8.96 23.03
C GLY A 344 13.14 -7.52 23.43
N MET A 345 13.69 -7.15 24.58
CA MET A 345 13.63 -5.78 25.08
C MET A 345 14.86 -5.01 24.64
N HIS A 346 14.65 -3.85 24.02
CA HIS A 346 15.71 -2.89 23.78
C HIS A 346 16.49 -2.59 25.06
N ASN A 347 17.80 -2.83 25.04
CA ASN A 347 18.66 -2.73 26.22
C ASN A 347 20.03 -2.09 25.94
N TYR A 348 20.27 -1.67 24.70
CA TYR A 348 21.54 -1.10 24.27
C TYR A 348 21.38 -0.06 23.16
N GLY A 349 22.20 0.98 23.17
CA GLY A 349 22.22 2.00 22.11
C GLY A 349 21.12 3.05 22.23
N ILE A 350 20.66 3.53 21.07
CA ILE A 350 19.64 4.59 20.97
C ILE A 350 18.23 4.01 20.98
N ASP A 351 17.33 4.69 21.66
CA ASP A 351 15.94 4.30 21.78
C ASP A 351 15.22 4.30 20.40
N PRO A 352 14.51 3.21 20.03
CA PRO A 352 13.90 3.09 18.71
C PRO A 352 12.76 4.08 18.46
N VAL A 353 12.05 4.55 19.49
CA VAL A 353 11.01 5.60 19.35
C VAL A 353 11.64 6.92 18.92
N THR A 354 12.82 7.24 19.48
CA THR A 354 13.59 8.43 19.10
C THR A 354 14.05 8.34 17.65
N VAL A 355 14.56 7.18 17.22
CA VAL A 355 15.00 6.97 15.84
C VAL A 355 13.81 7.06 14.88
N ALA A 356 12.72 6.34 15.14
CA ALA A 356 11.50 6.38 14.33
C ALA A 356 11.02 7.82 14.09
N THR A 357 10.95 8.62 15.17
CA THR A 357 10.54 10.03 15.12
C THR A 357 11.46 10.84 14.20
N SER A 358 12.78 10.64 14.30
CA SER A 358 13.74 11.36 13.47
C SER A 358 13.67 10.97 11.99
N LEU A 359 13.44 9.69 11.70
CA LEU A 359 13.36 9.17 10.33
C LEU A 359 12.12 9.71 9.63
N VAL A 360 10.94 9.59 10.23
CA VAL A 360 9.68 10.04 9.60
C VAL A 360 9.57 11.56 9.51
N ALA A 361 10.31 12.31 10.34
CA ALA A 361 10.37 13.77 10.21
C ALA A 361 11.21 14.22 9.00
N THR A 362 12.08 13.34 8.49
CA THR A 362 13.07 13.67 7.45
C THR A 362 12.72 13.02 6.11
N TYR A 363 12.20 11.79 6.14
CA TYR A 363 12.00 10.96 4.97
C TYR A 363 10.55 10.47 4.87
N ASN A 364 10.06 10.29 3.65
CA ASN A 364 8.77 9.69 3.39
C ASN A 364 8.90 8.16 3.38
N LEU A 365 8.85 7.54 4.57
CA LEU A 365 8.87 6.09 4.74
C LEU A 365 7.75 5.60 5.66
N THR A 366 7.37 4.34 5.49
CA THR A 366 6.48 3.63 6.41
C THR A 366 7.28 2.64 7.25
N ILE A 367 7.05 2.61 8.56
CA ILE A 367 7.72 1.68 9.48
C ILE A 367 6.70 0.70 10.06
N HIS A 368 6.82 -0.57 9.70
CA HIS A 368 6.11 -1.68 10.32
C HIS A 368 6.98 -2.30 11.41
N THR A 369 6.35 -2.87 12.43
CA THR A 369 7.07 -3.58 13.49
C THR A 369 6.50 -4.96 13.72
N VAL A 370 7.37 -5.92 13.98
CA VAL A 370 7.03 -7.30 14.33
C VAL A 370 7.67 -7.63 15.67
N THR A 371 6.87 -8.14 16.60
CA THR A 371 7.37 -8.66 17.88
C THR A 371 7.16 -10.15 17.97
N PHE A 372 8.18 -10.87 18.43
CA PHE A 372 8.15 -12.31 18.55
C PHE A 372 8.26 -12.77 20.00
N GLY A 373 7.40 -13.71 20.39
CA GLY A 373 7.41 -14.32 21.71
C GLY A 373 7.03 -13.37 22.86
N SER A 374 7.00 -13.91 24.08
CA SER A 374 6.57 -13.16 25.27
C SER A 374 7.60 -12.17 25.80
N GLY A 375 8.85 -12.24 25.33
CA GLY A 375 9.97 -11.42 25.81
C GLY A 375 10.04 -10.02 25.20
N ALA A 376 9.30 -9.77 24.11
CA ALA A 376 9.37 -8.53 23.37
C ALA A 376 8.58 -7.38 24.03
N ASP A 377 9.10 -6.16 23.95
CA ASP A 377 8.41 -4.94 24.41
C ASP A 377 7.34 -4.49 23.38
N LYS A 378 6.18 -5.16 23.41
CA LYS A 378 5.06 -4.92 22.47
C LYS A 378 4.62 -3.46 22.47
N THR A 379 4.49 -2.85 23.65
CA THR A 379 4.05 -1.45 23.80
C THR A 379 5.00 -0.48 23.11
N ARG A 380 6.32 -0.68 23.28
CA ARG A 380 7.33 0.17 22.62
C ARG A 380 7.27 0.02 21.10
N MET A 381 7.15 -1.21 20.60
CA MET A 381 7.11 -1.44 19.15
C MET A 381 5.81 -0.95 18.52
N GLN A 382 4.67 -1.02 19.23
CA GLN A 382 3.43 -0.37 18.81
C GLN A 382 3.59 1.14 18.64
N ASN A 383 4.29 1.81 19.56
CA ASN A 383 4.58 3.24 19.44
C ASN A 383 5.47 3.54 18.22
N VAL A 384 6.50 2.70 17.97
CA VAL A 384 7.38 2.83 16.79
C VAL A 384 6.58 2.72 15.49
N ALA A 385 5.72 1.70 15.35
CA ALA A 385 4.87 1.54 14.17
C ALA A 385 3.90 2.73 13.99
N THR A 386 3.28 3.19 15.08
CA THR A 386 2.37 4.34 15.07
C THR A 386 3.06 5.62 14.59
N ILE A 387 4.28 5.88 15.07
CA ILE A 387 5.11 7.01 14.60
C ILE A 387 5.48 6.82 13.12
N GLY A 388 5.80 5.59 12.75
CA GLY A 388 6.10 5.14 11.39
C GLY A 388 4.96 5.24 10.38
N GLY A 389 3.72 5.52 10.82
CA GLY A 389 2.54 5.43 9.98
C GLY A 389 2.22 4.00 9.49
N GLY A 390 2.83 2.98 10.10
CA GLY A 390 2.66 1.57 9.75
C GLY A 390 1.91 0.77 10.81
N SER A 391 1.93 -0.55 10.65
CA SER A 391 1.24 -1.50 11.53
C SER A 391 2.21 -2.24 12.45
N HIS A 392 1.72 -2.60 13.62
CA HIS A 392 2.41 -3.49 14.55
C HIS A 392 1.79 -4.88 14.52
N TYR A 393 2.65 -5.89 14.44
CA TYR A 393 2.29 -7.30 14.44
C TYR A 393 2.96 -8.01 15.60
N HIS A 394 2.30 -9.05 16.10
CA HIS A 394 2.80 -9.89 17.18
C HIS A 394 2.62 -11.36 16.84
N ALA A 395 3.68 -12.14 17.01
CA ALA A 395 3.69 -13.58 16.83
C ALA A 395 4.12 -14.28 18.13
N ASP A 396 3.27 -15.18 18.63
CA ASP A 396 3.57 -15.94 19.85
C ASP A 396 4.50 -17.13 19.58
N ASP A 397 4.49 -17.69 18.36
CA ASP A 397 5.30 -18.83 17.93
C ASP A 397 5.75 -18.72 16.47
N GLY A 398 6.61 -19.64 16.02
CA GLY A 398 7.22 -19.60 14.70
C GLY A 398 6.23 -19.72 13.53
N THR A 399 5.12 -20.44 13.72
CA THR A 399 4.05 -20.52 12.70
C THR A 399 3.36 -19.18 12.56
N ALA A 400 2.97 -18.57 13.69
CA ALA A 400 2.38 -17.23 13.69
C ALA A 400 3.35 -16.17 13.12
N LEU A 401 4.66 -16.34 13.32
CA LEU A 401 5.66 -15.43 12.75
C LEU A 401 5.68 -15.50 11.23
N LYS A 402 5.64 -16.71 10.67
CA LYS A 402 5.55 -16.90 9.21
C LYS A 402 4.27 -16.27 8.66
N ASP A 403 3.11 -16.55 9.26
CA ASP A 403 1.82 -15.98 8.85
C ASP A 403 1.84 -14.44 8.87
N VAL A 404 2.46 -13.84 9.90
CA VAL A 404 2.61 -12.38 10.01
C VAL A 404 3.46 -11.80 8.89
N PHE A 405 4.57 -12.45 8.54
CA PHE A 405 5.44 -11.99 7.47
C PHE A 405 4.75 -12.10 6.10
N GLU A 406 4.06 -13.20 5.83
CA GLU A 406 3.21 -13.34 4.63
C GLU A 406 2.10 -12.28 4.58
N GLU A 407 1.47 -11.95 5.72
CA GLU A 407 0.47 -10.88 5.82
C GLU A 407 1.06 -9.50 5.49
N ILE A 408 2.29 -9.21 5.97
CA ILE A 408 2.98 -7.96 5.68
C ILE A 408 3.22 -7.84 4.18
N ALA A 409 3.79 -8.87 3.54
CA ALA A 409 4.07 -8.88 2.10
C ALA A 409 2.81 -8.56 1.27
N ASN A 410 1.68 -9.18 1.62
CA ASN A 410 0.41 -8.99 0.92
C ASN A 410 -0.24 -7.60 1.12
N ASN A 411 0.01 -6.94 2.26
CA ASN A 411 -0.66 -5.69 2.63
C ASN A 411 0.16 -4.42 2.42
N LEU A 412 1.36 -4.52 1.83
CA LEU A 412 2.10 -3.33 1.43
C LEU A 412 1.26 -2.50 0.42
N PRO A 413 1.26 -1.16 0.46
CA PRO A 413 0.45 -0.33 -0.45
C PRO A 413 0.82 -0.56 -1.93
N VAL A 414 -0.15 -0.75 -2.83
CA VAL A 414 0.09 -1.13 -4.25
C VAL A 414 -0.22 0.00 -5.26
N LEU A 415 -1.09 0.98 -4.96
CA LEU A 415 -1.63 1.91 -5.96
C LEU A 415 -1.78 3.35 -5.45
N LEU A 416 -1.31 4.33 -6.25
CA LEU A 416 -1.58 5.76 -6.09
C LEU A 416 -2.33 6.30 -7.32
N THR A 417 -3.27 7.21 -7.11
CA THR A 417 -4.11 7.81 -8.17
C THR A 417 -4.07 9.31 -8.05
N GLU A 418 -3.75 10.01 -9.14
CA GLU A 418 -3.70 11.48 -9.20
C GLU A 418 -4.60 12.10 -10.27
#